data_AF-A0A966WHG7-F1
#
_entry.id   AF-A0A966WHG7-F1
#
_cell.length_a   1.000
_cell.length_b   1.000
_cell.length_c   1.000
_cell.angle_alpha   90.00
_cell.angle_beta   90.00
_cell.angle_gamma   90.00
#
_symmetry.space_group_name_H-M   'P 1'
#
loop_
_entity.id
_entity.type
_entity.pdbx_description
1 polymer ?
#
loop_
_entity_poly.entity_id
_entity_poly.type
_entity_poly.pdbx_seq_one_letter_code
_entity_poly.pdbx_strand_id
1 'polypeptide(L)'
;MSVTIKARSQKAIVIGGSLLIASGALFFLFPQIDLAFSKIFFRNEIGIDGRPIGFWLNDHPALDAFFVAVDWIARFILLGLVILLIYRLIRRHQHVLSTAIITISLVVGPLLMVNTVFKDHWDRARPREVEHFGGNKRFSPAWIISDQCEKNCSFTSGHAAAGFSFVVVYFVGCSAVWLWLGIAAGLTIGVTRVAVGAHFLSDVVFSFFAVYLSAAVIAWAFTRLSRGLLKRN
;
A
#
# COMPACT_ATOMS: atom_id res chain seq x y z
N MET A 1 -10.06 15.90 20.82
CA MET A 1 -9.88 15.10 19.59
C MET A 1 -9.23 15.89 18.44
N SER A 2 -9.78 17.02 17.98
CA SER A 2 -9.28 17.78 16.80
C SER A 2 -7.83 18.29 16.92
N VAL A 3 -7.38 18.75 18.09
CA VAL A 3 -6.01 19.26 18.29
C VAL A 3 -4.96 18.16 18.13
N THR A 4 -5.17 17.01 18.77
CA THR A 4 -4.28 15.85 18.70
C THR A 4 -4.18 15.29 17.29
N ILE A 5 -5.30 15.13 16.58
CA ILE A 5 -5.32 14.67 15.18
C ILE A 5 -4.52 15.64 14.30
N LYS A 6 -4.75 16.95 14.44
CA LYS A 6 -4.04 17.96 13.65
C LYS A 6 -2.52 17.89 13.86
N ALA A 7 -2.06 17.90 15.10
CA ALA A 7 -0.63 17.87 15.41
C ALA A 7 0.04 16.58 14.92
N ARG A 8 -0.64 15.44 15.09
CA ARG A 8 -0.21 14.13 14.61
C ARG A 8 -0.09 14.11 13.09
N SER A 9 -1.13 14.54 12.38
CA SER A 9 -1.12 14.57 10.92
C SER A 9 -0.07 15.52 10.35
N GLN A 10 0.16 16.69 10.94
CA GLN A 10 1.20 17.61 10.47
C GLN A 10 2.60 17.01 10.60
N LYS A 11 2.92 16.41 11.76
CA LYS A 11 4.20 15.72 11.96
C LYS A 11 4.36 14.56 10.99
N ALA A 12 3.30 13.77 10.80
CA ALA A 12 3.28 12.66 9.86
C ALA A 12 3.53 13.10 8.41
N ILE A 13 2.91 14.20 7.96
CA ILE A 13 3.10 14.73 6.59
C ILE A 13 4.56 15.14 6.39
N VAL A 14 5.15 15.88 7.33
CA VAL A 14 6.54 16.36 7.21
C VAL A 14 7.53 15.20 7.26
N ILE A 15 7.42 14.34 8.28
CA ILE A 15 8.34 13.21 8.45
C ILE A 15 8.15 12.20 7.33
N GLY A 16 6.90 11.79 7.07
CA GLY A 16 6.57 10.83 6.02
C GLY A 16 6.92 11.33 4.62
N GLY A 17 6.72 12.63 4.34
CA GLY A 17 7.11 13.23 3.06
C GLY A 17 8.63 13.27 2.90
N SER A 18 9.37 13.60 3.96
CA SER A 18 10.84 13.58 3.94
C SER A 18 11.37 12.15 3.73
N LEU A 19 10.77 11.16 4.41
CA LEU A 19 11.11 9.76 4.24
C LEU A 19 10.75 9.24 2.84
N LEU A 20 9.61 9.64 2.28
CA LEU A 20 9.22 9.31 0.90
C LEU A 20 10.27 9.81 -0.09
N ILE A 21 10.70 11.07 0.03
CA ILE A 21 11.73 11.66 -0.84
C ILE A 21 13.06 10.91 -0.66
N ALA A 22 13.46 10.63 0.58
CA ALA A 22 14.70 9.90 0.86
C ALA A 22 14.67 8.47 0.30
N SER A 23 13.56 7.74 0.48
CA SER A 23 13.35 6.42 -0.11
C SER A 23 13.30 6.50 -1.64
N GLY A 24 12.69 7.55 -2.20
CA GLY A 24 12.67 7.78 -3.64
C GLY A 24 14.06 7.95 -4.23
N ALA A 25 14.87 8.81 -3.61
CA ALA A 25 16.27 8.98 -3.99
C ALA A 25 17.06 7.67 -3.83
N LEU A 26 16.86 6.92 -2.75
CA LEU A 26 17.54 5.65 -2.52
C LEU A 26 17.26 4.63 -3.64
N PHE A 27 15.98 4.39 -3.98
CA PHE A 27 15.62 3.41 -5.01
C PHE A 27 15.88 3.90 -6.44
N PHE A 28 15.99 5.21 -6.64
CA PHE A 28 16.39 5.79 -7.93
C PHE A 28 17.90 5.67 -8.15
N LEU A 29 18.71 6.00 -7.14
CA LEU A 29 20.17 5.96 -7.22
C LEU A 29 20.72 4.53 -7.14
N PHE A 30 20.05 3.65 -6.40
CA PHE A 30 20.46 2.27 -6.17
C PHE A 30 19.33 1.28 -6.51
N PRO A 31 18.89 1.22 -7.78
CA PRO A 31 17.78 0.34 -8.18
C PRO A 31 18.13 -1.16 -8.05
N GLN A 32 19.41 -1.49 -7.88
CA GLN A 32 19.89 -2.85 -7.62
C GLN A 32 19.38 -3.41 -6.29
N ILE A 33 18.92 -2.56 -5.35
CA ILE A 33 18.32 -3.02 -4.08
C ILE A 33 17.09 -3.90 -4.37
N ASP A 34 16.26 -3.51 -5.34
CA ASP A 34 15.08 -4.29 -5.72
C ASP A 34 15.47 -5.67 -6.25
N LEU A 35 16.46 -5.72 -7.15
CA LEU A 35 16.97 -6.98 -7.72
C LEU A 35 17.64 -7.84 -6.64
N ALA A 36 18.48 -7.25 -5.80
CA ALA A 36 19.20 -7.97 -4.74
C ALA A 36 18.24 -8.58 -3.72
N PHE A 37 17.20 -7.84 -3.34
CA PHE A 37 16.21 -8.32 -2.38
C PHE A 37 15.31 -9.41 -3.00
N SER A 38 14.84 -9.22 -4.24
CA SER A 38 14.07 -10.26 -4.95
C SER A 38 14.88 -11.54 -5.17
N LYS A 39 16.19 -11.43 -5.40
CA LYS A 39 17.09 -12.58 -5.61
C LYS A 39 17.15 -13.55 -4.44
N ILE A 40 16.90 -13.10 -3.20
CA ILE A 40 16.86 -13.95 -2.00
C ILE A 40 15.83 -15.08 -2.17
N PHE A 41 14.72 -14.78 -2.85
CA PHE A 41 13.59 -15.67 -3.07
C PHE A 41 13.61 -16.39 -4.42
N PHE A 42 14.64 -16.15 -5.25
CA PHE A 42 14.79 -16.79 -6.54
C PHE A 42 15.74 -18.00 -6.43
N ARG A 43 15.44 -19.07 -7.20
CA ARG A 43 16.29 -20.25 -7.36
C ARG A 43 16.48 -20.54 -8.85
N ASN A 44 17.73 -20.48 -9.30
CA ASN A 44 18.10 -20.82 -10.68
C ASN A 44 18.42 -22.32 -10.81
N GLU A 45 17.48 -23.15 -10.38
CA GLU A 45 17.61 -24.61 -10.33
C GLU A 45 16.47 -25.24 -11.12
N ILE A 46 16.73 -26.44 -11.66
CA ILE A 46 15.73 -27.22 -12.38
C ILE A 46 15.07 -28.16 -11.35
N GLY A 47 13.75 -28.09 -11.26
CA GLY A 47 12.94 -28.95 -10.41
C GLY A 47 12.91 -30.40 -10.92
N ILE A 48 12.38 -31.30 -10.09
CA ILE A 48 12.24 -32.73 -10.40
C ILE A 48 11.34 -32.95 -11.64
N ASP A 49 10.45 -32.00 -11.93
CA ASP A 49 9.57 -31.95 -13.09
C ASP A 49 10.23 -31.41 -14.37
N GLY A 50 11.54 -31.09 -14.31
CA GLY A 50 12.30 -30.55 -15.43
C GLY A 50 12.06 -29.07 -15.71
N ARG A 51 11.30 -28.36 -14.85
CA ARG A 51 11.01 -26.92 -15.01
C ARG A 51 11.92 -26.08 -14.11
N PRO A 52 12.27 -24.84 -14.50
CA PRO A 52 12.97 -23.92 -13.59
C PRO A 52 12.11 -23.65 -12.35
N ILE A 53 12.69 -23.81 -11.16
CA ILE A 53 12.01 -23.54 -9.88
C ILE A 53 11.63 -22.06 -9.78
N GLY A 54 12.52 -21.16 -10.23
CA GLY A 54 12.28 -19.72 -10.25
C GLY A 54 11.97 -19.16 -8.87
N PHE A 55 10.88 -18.39 -8.76
CA PHE A 55 10.34 -17.96 -7.48
C PHE A 55 9.57 -19.12 -6.83
N TRP A 56 10.25 -19.88 -5.96
CA TRP A 56 9.76 -21.15 -5.39
C TRP A 56 8.43 -21.06 -4.61
N LEU A 57 8.00 -19.85 -4.21
CA LEU A 57 6.72 -19.63 -3.53
C LEU A 57 5.58 -19.20 -4.48
N ASN A 58 5.87 -18.97 -5.77
CA ASN A 58 4.91 -18.43 -6.73
C ASN A 58 3.67 -19.32 -6.92
N ASP A 59 3.86 -20.64 -6.95
CA ASP A 59 2.79 -21.61 -7.23
C ASP A 59 2.26 -22.28 -5.95
N HIS A 60 2.45 -21.65 -4.79
CA HIS A 60 2.03 -22.22 -3.51
C HIS A 60 0.52 -21.95 -3.26
N PRO A 61 -0.35 -22.97 -3.30
CA PRO A 61 -1.81 -22.77 -3.30
C PRO A 61 -2.33 -22.08 -2.03
N ALA A 62 -1.69 -22.31 -0.89
CA ALA A 62 -2.04 -21.62 0.36
C ALA A 62 -1.77 -20.11 0.29
N LEU A 63 -0.74 -19.67 -0.44
CA LEU A 63 -0.46 -18.24 -0.62
C LEU A 63 -1.47 -17.60 -1.56
N ASP A 64 -1.84 -18.28 -2.65
CA ASP A 64 -2.91 -17.80 -3.53
C ASP A 64 -4.23 -17.65 -2.80
N ALA A 65 -4.63 -18.66 -2.01
CA ALA A 65 -5.82 -18.59 -1.17
C ALA A 65 -5.72 -17.44 -0.15
N PHE A 66 -4.55 -17.23 0.46
CA PHE A 66 -4.30 -16.12 1.37
C PHE A 66 -4.48 -14.76 0.70
N PHE A 67 -3.93 -14.56 -0.50
CA PHE A 67 -4.06 -13.29 -1.23
C PHE A 67 -5.49 -13.01 -1.68
N VAL A 68 -6.21 -14.03 -2.15
CA VAL A 68 -7.65 -13.95 -2.44
C VAL A 68 -8.44 -13.57 -1.19
N ALA A 69 -8.12 -14.18 -0.03
CA ALA A 69 -8.75 -13.83 1.24
C ALA A 69 -8.47 -12.38 1.64
N VAL A 70 -7.23 -11.90 1.52
CA VAL A 70 -6.87 -10.50 1.78
C VAL A 70 -7.72 -9.55 0.93
N ASP A 71 -7.86 -9.83 -0.37
CA ASP A 71 -8.66 -9.01 -1.28
C ASP A 71 -10.15 -8.97 -0.88
N TRP A 72 -10.74 -10.13 -0.57
CA TRP A 72 -12.13 -10.20 -0.13
C TRP A 72 -12.36 -9.51 1.21
N ILE A 73 -11.49 -9.76 2.20
CA ILE A 73 -11.56 -9.13 3.52
C ILE A 73 -11.48 -7.61 3.38
N ALA A 74 -10.54 -7.09 2.57
CA ALA A 74 -10.41 -5.65 2.34
C ALA A 74 -11.69 -5.04 1.73
N ARG A 75 -12.29 -5.71 0.73
CA ARG A 75 -13.55 -5.27 0.10
C ARG A 75 -14.71 -5.25 1.09
N PHE A 76 -14.88 -6.30 1.89
CA PHE A 76 -15.95 -6.37 2.89
C PHE A 76 -15.77 -5.35 4.01
N ILE A 77 -14.53 -5.12 4.48
CA ILE A 77 -14.24 -4.06 5.45
C ILE A 77 -14.61 -2.70 4.88
N LEU A 78 -14.21 -2.40 3.64
CA LEU A 78 -14.54 -1.12 3.00
C LEU A 78 -16.07 -0.96 2.84
N LEU A 79 -16.77 -1.98 2.36
CA LEU A 79 -18.22 -1.98 2.23
C LEU A 79 -18.90 -1.73 3.58
N GLY A 80 -18.50 -2.44 4.63
CA GLY A 80 -19.00 -2.26 5.98
C GLY A 80 -18.76 -0.84 6.53
N LEU A 81 -17.59 -0.27 6.25
CA LEU A 81 -17.25 1.10 6.64
C LEU A 81 -18.05 2.16 5.87
N VAL A 82 -18.37 1.93 4.60
CA VAL A 82 -19.27 2.79 3.80
C VAL A 82 -20.69 2.74 4.37
N ILE A 83 -21.22 1.54 4.62
CA ILE A 83 -22.55 1.37 5.23
C ILE A 83 -22.60 2.05 6.61
N LEU A 84 -21.58 1.84 7.44
CA LEU A 84 -21.46 2.45 8.75
C LEU A 84 -21.39 3.99 8.67
N LEU A 85 -20.68 4.53 7.67
CA LEU A 85 -20.60 5.96 7.44
C LEU A 85 -21.97 6.54 7.09
N ILE A 86 -22.69 5.93 6.15
CA ILE A 86 -24.04 6.33 5.75
C ILE A 86 -24.99 6.29 6.95
N TYR A 87 -24.97 5.19 7.72
CA TYR A 87 -25.76 5.07 8.94
C TYR A 87 -25.46 6.18 9.95
N ARG A 88 -24.17 6.45 10.22
CA ARG A 88 -23.74 7.50 11.17
C ARG A 88 -24.09 8.90 10.69
N LEU A 89 -24.09 9.15 9.38
CA LEU A 89 -24.56 10.40 8.78
C LEU A 89 -26.06 10.59 9.01
N ILE A 90 -26.88 9.58 8.69
CA ILE A 90 -28.34 9.62 8.86
C ILE A 90 -28.72 9.82 10.33
N ARG A 91 -28.04 9.10 11.24
CA ARG A 91 -28.30 9.15 12.68
C ARG A 91 -27.58 10.31 13.40
N ARG A 92 -26.86 11.17 12.68
CA ARG A 92 -26.05 12.28 13.23
C ARG A 92 -25.14 11.84 14.39
N HIS A 93 -24.52 10.68 14.26
CA HIS A 93 -23.72 10.07 15.32
C HIS A 93 -22.42 10.84 15.58
N GLN A 94 -22.00 10.95 16.84
CA GLN A 94 -20.79 11.67 17.27
C GLN A 94 -19.47 11.19 16.63
N HIS A 95 -19.44 9.98 16.07
CA HIS A 95 -18.24 9.37 15.46
C HIS A 95 -18.23 9.42 13.93
N VAL A 96 -19.14 10.18 13.32
CA VAL A 96 -19.22 10.32 11.85
C VAL A 96 -17.91 10.80 11.24
N LEU A 97 -17.22 11.74 11.91
CA LEU A 97 -15.95 12.29 11.42
C LEU A 97 -14.84 11.23 11.37
N SER A 98 -14.69 10.44 12.43
CA SER A 98 -13.68 9.38 12.48
C SER A 98 -13.96 8.30 11.43
N THR A 99 -15.22 7.90 11.27
CA THR A 99 -15.60 6.95 10.21
C THR A 99 -15.33 7.54 8.83
N ALA A 100 -15.68 8.81 8.59
CA ALA A 100 -15.44 9.47 7.30
C ALA A 100 -13.93 9.50 6.96
N ILE A 101 -13.09 9.90 7.92
CA ILE A 101 -11.63 9.91 7.73
C ILE A 101 -11.12 8.51 7.38
N ILE A 102 -11.55 7.47 8.11
CA ILE A 102 -11.11 6.09 7.83
C ILE A 102 -11.58 5.66 6.44
N THR A 103 -12.88 5.73 6.16
CA THR A 103 -13.47 5.28 4.90
C THR A 103 -12.85 5.99 3.71
N ILE A 104 -12.76 7.33 3.75
CA ILE A 104 -12.19 8.12 2.65
C ILE A 104 -10.70 7.81 2.47
N SER A 105 -9.94 7.58 3.54
CA SER A 105 -8.52 7.19 3.41
C SER A 105 -8.34 5.82 2.75
N LEU A 106 -9.25 4.86 3.00
CA LEU A 106 -9.23 3.55 2.33
C LEU A 106 -9.63 3.63 0.86
N VAL A 107 -10.53 4.55 0.50
CA VAL A 107 -10.88 4.82 -0.90
C VAL A 107 -9.72 5.53 -1.62
N VAL A 108 -9.12 6.54 -1.00
CA VAL A 108 -8.10 7.35 -1.66
C VAL A 108 -6.75 6.62 -1.72
N GLY A 109 -6.26 6.07 -0.62
CA GLY A 109 -4.93 5.44 -0.59
C GLY A 109 -4.89 4.12 -1.34
N PRO A 110 -5.44 3.02 -0.79
CA PRO A 110 -5.43 1.71 -1.44
C PRO A 110 -6.19 1.65 -2.77
N LEU A 111 -7.44 2.14 -2.84
CA LEU A 111 -8.28 1.93 -4.02
C LEU A 111 -7.88 2.87 -5.17
N LEU A 112 -7.83 4.18 -4.94
CA LEU A 112 -7.53 5.15 -5.99
C LEU A 112 -6.03 5.22 -6.30
N MET A 113 -5.18 5.57 -5.32
CA MET A 113 -3.76 5.80 -5.59
C MET A 113 -3.05 4.52 -6.00
N VAL A 114 -3.19 3.44 -5.24
CA VAL A 114 -2.46 2.20 -5.49
C VAL A 114 -3.08 1.38 -6.64
N ASN A 115 -4.38 1.09 -6.56
CA ASN A 115 -5.01 0.16 -7.50
C ASN A 115 -5.49 0.79 -8.82
N THR A 116 -5.64 2.11 -8.91
CA THR A 116 -6.08 2.78 -10.15
C THR A 116 -4.97 3.66 -10.74
N VAL A 117 -4.41 4.59 -9.96
CA VAL A 117 -3.40 5.52 -10.50
C VAL A 117 -2.10 4.80 -10.81
N PHE A 118 -1.48 4.13 -9.84
CA PHE A 118 -0.17 3.51 -10.11
C PHE A 118 -0.27 2.26 -10.96
N LYS A 119 -1.20 1.35 -10.66
CA LYS A 119 -1.30 0.06 -11.37
C LYS A 119 -1.53 0.16 -12.87
N ASP A 120 -2.25 1.19 -13.31
CA ASP A 120 -2.67 1.32 -14.72
C ASP A 120 -1.77 2.27 -15.53
N HIS A 121 -0.76 2.91 -14.90
CA HIS A 121 0.03 3.96 -15.56
C HIS A 121 1.55 3.84 -15.35
N TRP A 122 2.04 2.81 -14.65
CA TRP A 122 3.48 2.67 -14.39
C TRP A 122 4.17 1.64 -15.27
N ASP A 123 3.42 0.65 -15.78
CA ASP A 123 3.84 -0.35 -16.78
C ASP A 123 5.15 -1.07 -16.42
N ARG A 124 5.44 -1.17 -15.12
CA ARG A 124 6.59 -1.86 -14.56
C ARG A 124 6.33 -3.37 -14.53
N ALA A 125 7.18 -4.14 -15.20
CA ALA A 125 7.15 -5.60 -15.16
C ALA A 125 7.43 -6.14 -13.76
N ARG A 126 6.89 -7.31 -13.44
CA ARG A 126 7.10 -7.97 -12.14
C ARG A 126 8.47 -8.64 -12.06
N PRO A 127 9.02 -8.90 -10.86
CA PRO A 127 10.29 -9.63 -10.72
C PRO A 127 10.33 -10.95 -11.50
N ARG A 128 9.27 -11.76 -11.43
CA ARG A 128 9.22 -13.06 -12.16
C ARG A 128 9.19 -12.95 -13.68
N GLU A 129 8.98 -11.75 -14.23
CA GLU A 129 8.88 -11.50 -15.67
C GLU A 129 10.14 -10.88 -16.26
N VAL A 130 11.08 -10.41 -15.43
CA VAL A 130 12.29 -9.73 -15.92
C VAL A 130 13.42 -10.71 -16.25
N GLU A 131 14.26 -10.34 -17.22
CA GLU A 131 15.42 -11.11 -17.69
C GLU A 131 16.36 -11.58 -16.57
N HIS A 132 16.51 -10.76 -15.52
CA HIS A 132 17.34 -11.06 -14.35
C HIS A 132 16.90 -12.31 -13.59
N PHE A 133 15.64 -12.72 -13.74
CA PHE A 133 15.03 -13.87 -13.08
C PHE A 133 14.47 -14.88 -14.09
N GLY A 134 15.03 -14.92 -15.31
CA GLY A 134 14.65 -15.89 -16.34
C GLY A 134 13.41 -15.53 -17.16
N GLY A 135 12.88 -14.31 -17.00
CA GLY A 135 11.82 -13.77 -17.85
C GLY A 135 12.35 -13.12 -19.13
N ASN A 136 11.48 -12.39 -19.83
CA ASN A 136 11.78 -11.73 -21.12
C ASN A 136 11.50 -10.23 -21.12
N LYS A 137 11.16 -9.64 -19.96
CA LYS A 137 10.94 -8.20 -19.79
C LYS A 137 12.17 -7.50 -19.25
N ARG A 138 12.28 -6.20 -19.54
CA ARG A 138 13.35 -5.38 -18.98
C ARG A 138 12.98 -4.91 -17.58
N PHE A 139 13.98 -4.89 -16.71
CA PHE A 139 13.84 -4.28 -15.39
C PHE A 139 13.79 -2.75 -15.51
N SER A 140 12.84 -2.13 -14.81
CA SER A 140 12.76 -0.68 -14.64
C SER A 140 12.82 -0.30 -13.16
N PRO A 141 13.50 0.79 -12.79
CA PRO A 141 13.48 1.37 -11.45
C PRO A 141 12.09 1.89 -11.03
N ALA A 142 11.86 1.98 -9.71
CA ALA A 142 10.57 2.32 -9.13
C ALA A 142 9.98 3.67 -9.56
N TRP A 143 10.80 4.67 -9.88
CA TRP A 143 10.34 6.01 -10.28
C TRP A 143 10.38 6.26 -11.79
N ILE A 144 10.59 5.21 -12.58
CA ILE A 144 10.65 5.30 -14.03
C ILE A 144 9.44 4.57 -14.61
N ILE A 145 8.56 5.33 -15.28
CA ILE A 145 7.46 4.76 -16.06
C ILE A 145 8.06 3.93 -17.19
N SER A 146 7.50 2.75 -17.39
CA SER A 146 8.00 1.71 -18.27
C SER A 146 6.99 1.43 -19.38
N ASP A 147 7.27 0.48 -20.25
CA ASP A 147 6.39 -0.04 -21.32
C ASP A 147 6.35 -1.58 -21.31
N GLN A 148 6.79 -2.17 -20.19
CA GLN A 148 7.09 -3.59 -20.07
C GLN A 148 5.90 -4.42 -19.57
N CYS A 149 4.79 -3.78 -19.19
CA CYS A 149 3.58 -4.42 -18.70
C CYS A 149 2.33 -3.66 -19.17
N GLU A 150 1.28 -4.37 -19.60
CA GLU A 150 0.04 -3.76 -20.10
C GLU A 150 -1.06 -3.67 -19.02
N LYS A 151 -1.13 -4.64 -18.10
CA LYS A 151 -2.15 -4.72 -17.05
C LYS A 151 -1.63 -5.42 -15.81
N ASN A 152 -2.19 -5.06 -14.65
CA ASN A 152 -1.85 -5.66 -13.35
C ASN A 152 -0.34 -5.61 -13.04
N CYS A 153 0.28 -4.47 -13.33
CA CYS A 153 1.71 -4.26 -13.25
C CYS A 153 2.23 -4.24 -11.80
N SER A 154 3.55 -4.23 -11.67
CA SER A 154 4.23 -4.38 -10.38
C SER A 154 4.04 -3.16 -9.47
N PHE A 155 4.06 -1.95 -10.01
CA PHE A 155 4.07 -0.74 -9.19
C PHE A 155 2.65 -0.16 -9.00
N THR A 156 2.14 0.09 -7.79
CA THR A 156 2.62 -0.35 -6.47
C THR A 156 1.83 -1.57 -5.96
N SER A 157 2.24 -2.14 -4.82
CA SER A 157 1.58 -3.35 -4.30
C SER A 157 0.23 -3.09 -3.61
N GLY A 158 -0.86 -3.53 -4.24
CA GLY A 158 -2.22 -3.47 -3.68
C GLY A 158 -2.42 -4.31 -2.41
N HIS A 159 -1.88 -5.54 -2.37
CA HIS A 159 -1.97 -6.41 -1.20
C HIS A 159 -1.23 -5.81 0.01
N ALA A 160 -0.04 -5.24 -0.21
CA ALA A 160 0.67 -4.54 0.85
C ALA A 160 -0.12 -3.33 1.35
N ALA A 161 -0.72 -2.55 0.44
CA ALA A 161 -1.57 -1.41 0.79
C ALA A 161 -2.80 -1.83 1.63
N ALA A 162 -3.39 -2.99 1.35
CA ALA A 162 -4.45 -3.56 2.18
C ALA A 162 -3.95 -3.84 3.62
N GLY A 163 -2.75 -4.39 3.79
CA GLY A 163 -2.13 -4.54 5.11
C GLY A 163 -1.82 -3.21 5.81
N PHE A 164 -1.25 -2.25 5.08
CA PHE A 164 -0.95 -0.91 5.61
C PHE A 164 -2.21 -0.10 5.97
N SER A 165 -3.39 -0.50 5.52
CA SER A 165 -4.65 0.20 5.77
C SER A 165 -4.98 0.35 7.27
N PHE A 166 -4.47 -0.52 8.15
CA PHE A 166 -4.64 -0.35 9.60
C PHE A 166 -3.99 0.93 10.15
N VAL A 167 -2.96 1.46 9.47
CA VAL A 167 -2.33 2.76 9.81
C VAL A 167 -3.35 3.89 9.82
N VAL A 168 -4.40 3.82 9.00
CA VAL A 168 -5.43 4.85 8.93
C VAL A 168 -6.09 5.09 10.30
N VAL A 169 -6.25 4.05 11.11
CA VAL A 169 -6.86 4.13 12.45
C VAL A 169 -6.02 5.00 13.40
N TYR A 170 -4.70 5.02 13.22
CA TYR A 170 -3.82 5.93 13.97
C TYR A 170 -4.20 7.40 13.75
N PHE A 171 -4.66 7.79 12.56
CA PHE A 171 -4.96 9.19 12.25
C PHE A 171 -6.28 9.70 12.84
N VAL A 172 -7.17 8.84 13.35
CA VAL A 172 -8.39 9.27 14.05
C VAL A 172 -8.23 9.44 15.56
N GLY A 173 -7.00 9.46 16.06
CA GLY A 173 -6.68 9.71 17.47
C GLY A 173 -6.52 8.46 18.32
N CYS A 174 -6.52 7.27 17.71
CA CYS A 174 -6.28 6.01 18.41
C CYS A 174 -4.80 5.82 18.81
N SER A 175 -4.51 4.74 19.55
CA SER A 175 -3.16 4.40 20.00
C SER A 175 -2.17 4.22 18.84
N ALA A 176 -0.88 4.50 19.09
CA ALA A 176 0.22 4.23 18.16
C ALA A 176 0.37 2.73 17.82
N VAL A 177 -0.24 1.83 18.61
CA VAL A 177 -0.32 0.40 18.29
C VAL A 177 -0.89 0.17 16.88
N TRP A 178 -1.89 0.93 16.45
CA TRP A 178 -2.46 0.79 15.10
C TRP A 178 -1.49 1.17 13.97
N LEU A 179 -0.58 2.12 14.22
CA LEU A 179 0.49 2.45 13.27
C LEU A 179 1.42 1.24 13.09
N TRP A 180 1.89 0.68 14.20
CA TRP A 180 2.82 -0.45 14.17
C TRP A 180 2.18 -1.74 13.67
N LEU A 181 0.92 -2.01 14.03
CA LEU A 181 0.17 -3.14 13.49
C LEU A 181 -0.01 -3.03 11.98
N GLY A 182 -0.34 -1.83 11.47
CA GLY A 182 -0.45 -1.63 10.03
C GLY A 182 0.87 -1.77 9.30
N ILE A 183 1.96 -1.25 9.87
CA ILE A 183 3.31 -1.44 9.32
C ILE A 183 3.67 -2.93 9.30
N ALA A 184 3.47 -3.64 10.40
CA ALA A 184 3.79 -5.07 10.50
C ALA A 184 2.95 -5.91 9.52
N ALA A 185 1.64 -5.65 9.43
CA ALA A 185 0.74 -6.34 8.52
C ALA A 185 1.12 -6.07 7.05
N GLY A 186 1.32 -4.81 6.67
CA GLY A 186 1.67 -4.44 5.29
C GLY A 186 3.05 -4.92 4.87
N LEU A 187 4.05 -4.89 5.76
CA LEU A 187 5.37 -5.45 5.49
C LEU A 187 5.32 -6.97 5.37
N THR A 188 4.61 -7.66 6.26
CA THR A 188 4.45 -9.12 6.18
C THR A 188 3.83 -9.53 4.86
N ILE A 189 2.67 -8.94 4.52
CA ILE A 189 1.99 -9.25 3.25
C ILE A 189 2.86 -8.84 2.06
N GLY A 190 3.47 -7.66 2.10
CA GLY A 190 4.32 -7.13 1.03
C GLY A 190 5.55 -7.99 0.78
N VAL A 191 6.28 -8.39 1.81
CA VAL A 191 7.44 -9.29 1.67
C VAL A 191 7.02 -10.63 1.09
N THR A 192 5.88 -11.20 1.50
CA THR A 192 5.36 -12.41 0.85
C THR A 192 5.06 -12.19 -0.62
N ARG A 193 4.58 -11.00 -1.02
CA ARG A 193 4.43 -10.65 -2.45
C ARG A 193 5.76 -10.54 -3.20
N VAL A 194 6.82 -10.07 -2.54
CA VAL A 194 8.17 -10.09 -3.13
C VAL A 194 8.67 -11.52 -3.27
N ALA A 195 8.39 -12.36 -2.28
CA ALA A 195 8.83 -13.75 -2.24
C ALA A 195 8.22 -14.62 -3.35
N VAL A 196 6.98 -14.33 -3.77
CA VAL A 196 6.34 -14.95 -4.94
C VAL A 196 6.73 -14.28 -6.26
N GLY A 197 7.63 -13.30 -6.26
CA GLY A 197 8.09 -12.59 -7.45
C GLY A 197 7.03 -11.68 -8.08
N ALA A 198 6.02 -11.25 -7.32
CA ALA A 198 4.93 -10.42 -7.83
C ALA A 198 5.17 -8.91 -7.68
N HIS A 199 6.04 -8.49 -6.76
CA HIS A 199 6.37 -7.09 -6.50
C HIS A 199 7.85 -6.95 -6.12
N PHE A 200 8.45 -5.81 -6.43
CA PHE A 200 9.75 -5.42 -5.88
C PHE A 200 9.61 -4.82 -4.47
N LEU A 201 10.72 -4.72 -3.74
CA LEU A 201 10.73 -4.14 -2.39
C LEU A 201 10.26 -2.68 -2.40
N SER A 202 10.70 -1.90 -3.38
CA SER A 202 10.26 -0.52 -3.57
C SER A 202 8.74 -0.41 -3.75
N ASP A 203 8.11 -1.31 -4.50
CA ASP A 203 6.65 -1.32 -4.71
C ASP A 203 5.88 -1.44 -3.38
N VAL A 204 6.44 -2.17 -2.40
CA VAL A 204 5.88 -2.32 -1.04
C VAL A 204 6.08 -1.03 -0.24
N VAL A 205 7.29 -0.45 -0.28
CA VAL A 205 7.63 0.79 0.41
C VAL A 205 6.77 1.97 -0.08
N PHE A 206 6.59 2.11 -1.39
CA PHE A 206 5.77 3.20 -1.94
C PHE A 206 4.27 2.97 -1.72
N SER A 207 3.80 1.72 -1.63
CA SER A 207 2.45 1.43 -1.14
C SER A 207 2.23 1.89 0.30
N PHE A 208 3.21 1.73 1.19
CA PHE A 208 3.11 2.28 2.56
C PHE A 208 2.95 3.80 2.52
N PHE A 209 3.80 4.51 1.79
CA PHE A 209 3.71 5.98 1.72
C PHE A 209 2.41 6.47 1.09
N ALA A 210 1.91 5.79 0.05
CA ALA A 210 0.63 6.12 -0.56
C ALA A 210 -0.52 6.05 0.47
N VAL A 211 -0.55 5.00 1.30
CA VAL A 211 -1.57 4.84 2.36
C VAL A 211 -1.34 5.81 3.52
N TYR A 212 -0.11 5.89 4.04
CA TYR A 212 0.24 6.71 5.19
C TYR A 212 0.01 8.20 4.94
N LEU A 213 0.50 8.73 3.82
CA LEU A 213 0.41 10.16 3.52
C LEU A 213 -0.98 10.57 3.10
N SER A 214 -1.71 9.75 2.32
CA SER A 214 -3.11 10.04 2.01
C SER A 214 -3.95 10.14 3.28
N ALA A 215 -3.81 9.18 4.21
CA ALA A 215 -4.49 9.22 5.49
C ALA A 215 -4.11 10.44 6.35
N ALA A 216 -2.82 10.79 6.38
CA ALA A 216 -2.35 11.96 7.11
C ALA A 216 -2.94 13.26 6.55
N VAL A 217 -2.91 13.43 5.23
CA VAL A 217 -3.45 14.61 4.52
C VAL A 217 -4.96 14.71 4.70
N ILE A 218 -5.69 13.61 4.54
CA ILE A 218 -7.15 13.56 4.72
C ILE A 218 -7.50 13.95 6.16
N ALA A 219 -6.88 13.31 7.15
CA ALA A 219 -7.14 13.63 8.55
C ALA A 219 -6.82 15.10 8.87
N TRP A 220 -5.72 15.64 8.33
CA TRP A 220 -5.38 17.06 8.48
C TRP A 220 -6.44 17.98 7.84
N ALA A 221 -6.85 17.70 6.60
CA ALA A 221 -7.84 18.49 5.88
C ALA A 221 -9.19 18.54 6.62
N PHE A 222 -9.66 17.40 7.13
CA PHE A 222 -10.89 17.31 7.92
C PHE A 222 -10.81 18.12 9.23
N THR A 223 -9.64 18.22 9.88
CA THR A 223 -9.46 19.10 11.05
C THR A 223 -9.50 20.58 10.72
N ARG A 224 -9.21 20.98 9.47
CA ARG A 224 -9.30 22.36 8.99
C ARG A 224 -10.75 22.73 8.65
N LEU A 225 -11.45 21.87 7.93
CA LEU A 225 -12.84 22.08 7.49
C LEU A 225 -13.81 22.18 8.68
N SER A 226 -13.66 21.30 9.68
CA SER A 226 -14.50 21.31 10.90
C SER A 226 -14.40 22.60 11.73
N ARG A 227 -13.25 23.28 11.72
CA ARG A 227 -13.08 24.58 12.40
C ARG A 227 -13.71 25.75 11.63
N GLY A 228 -13.80 25.65 10.31
CA GLY A 228 -14.45 26.66 9.47
C GLY A 228 -15.97 26.67 9.63
N LEU A 229 -16.58 25.50 9.85
CA LEU A 229 -18.02 25.35 10.07
C LEU A 229 -18.47 25.82 11.47
N LEU A 230 -17.64 25.62 12.50
CA LEU A 230 -17.94 26.07 13.87
C LEU A 230 -17.76 27.58 14.09
N LYS A 231 -17.10 28.30 13.17
CA LYS A 231 -16.94 29.76 13.22
C LYS A 231 -18.03 30.52 12.44
N ARG A 232 -18.92 29.80 11.75
CA ARG A 232 -19.99 30.36 10.91
C ARG A 232 -21.38 30.31 11.57
N ASN A 233 -21.45 29.84 12.81
CA ASN A 233 -22.61 29.92 13.71
C ASN A 233 -22.22 30.77 14.92
#